data_AF-O14763-F1
#
_entry.id   AF-O14763-F1
#
_cell.length_a   1.000
_cell.length_b   1.000
_cell.length_c   1.000
_cell.angle_alpha   90.00
_cell.angle_beta   90.00
_cell.angle_gamma   90.00
#
_symmetry.space_group_name_H-M   'P 1'
#
loop_
_entity.id
_entity.type
_entity.pdbx_description
1 polymer ?
#
loop_
_entity_poly.entity_id
_entity_poly.type
_entity_poly.pdbx_seq_one_letter_code
_entity_poly.pdbx_strand_id
1 'polypeptide(L)'
;MEQRGQNAPAASGARKRHGPGPREARGARPGPRVPKTLVLVVAAVLLLVSAESALITQQDLAPQQRAAPQQKRSSPSEGLCPPGHHISEDGRDCISCKYGQDYSTHWNDLLFCLRCTRCDSGEVELSPCTTTRNTVCQCEEGTFREEDSPEMCRKCRTGCPRGMVKVGDCTPWSDIECVHKESGTKHSGEVPAVEETVTSSPGTPASPCSLSGIIIGVTVAAVVLIVAVFVCKSLLWKKVLPYLKGICSGGGGDPERVDRSSQRPGAEDNVLNEIVSILQPTQVPEQEMEVQEPAEPTGVNMLSPGESEHLLEPAEAERSQRRRLLVPANEGDPTETLRQCFDDFADLVPFDSWEPLMRKLGLMDNEIKVAKAEAAGHRDTLYTMLIKWVNKTGRDASVHTLLDALETLGERLAKQKIEDHLLSSGKFMYLEGNADSAMS
;
A
#
# COMPACT_ATOMS: atom_id res chain seq x y z
N MET A 1 54.60 51.04 -30.54
CA MET A 1 55.98 50.53 -30.49
C MET A 1 55.92 49.06 -30.88
N GLU A 2 55.94 48.68 -32.16
CA GLU A 2 57.15 48.54 -33.04
C GLU A 2 58.22 47.62 -32.39
N GLN A 3 58.78 46.56 -32.99
CA GLN A 3 58.80 46.02 -34.35
C GLN A 3 59.10 44.49 -34.29
N ARG A 4 58.73 43.79 -35.36
CA ARG A 4 59.08 42.41 -35.71
C ARG A 4 60.21 42.43 -36.75
N GLY A 5 61.25 41.61 -36.60
CA GLY A 5 62.25 41.29 -37.64
C GLY A 5 62.83 39.90 -37.38
N GLN A 6 62.48 38.87 -38.17
CA GLN A 6 63.11 38.44 -39.43
C GLN A 6 64.53 37.87 -39.26
N ASN A 7 64.70 36.54 -39.38
CA ASN A 7 65.33 35.87 -40.53
C ASN A 7 65.75 34.41 -40.24
N ALA A 8 65.56 33.57 -41.25
CA ALA A 8 65.92 32.15 -41.37
C ALA A 8 67.26 32.01 -42.15
N PRO A 9 67.66 30.87 -42.78
CA PRO A 9 67.56 29.42 -42.46
C PRO A 9 68.89 28.62 -42.70
N ALA A 10 68.84 27.31 -42.38
CA ALA A 10 69.40 26.11 -43.05
C ALA A 10 70.89 25.92 -43.43
N ALA A 11 71.49 24.81 -42.93
CA ALA A 11 72.37 23.85 -43.65
C ALA A 11 72.74 22.68 -42.67
N SER A 12 72.30 21.43 -42.88
CA SER A 12 72.90 20.32 -43.66
C SER A 12 73.99 19.49 -42.95
N GLY A 13 73.82 18.16 -42.97
CA GLY A 13 74.82 17.11 -42.71
C GLY A 13 74.85 16.55 -41.27
N ALA A 14 75.19 15.29 -40.96
CA ALA A 14 75.23 14.00 -41.65
C ALA A 14 75.66 12.94 -40.60
N ARG A 15 75.22 11.70 -40.81
CA ARG A 15 75.80 10.40 -40.37
C ARG A 15 75.53 9.79 -38.98
N LYS A 16 75.06 8.53 -39.10
CA LYS A 16 74.83 7.41 -38.17
C LYS A 16 76.03 7.02 -37.29
N ARG A 17 75.76 6.55 -36.06
CA ARG A 17 76.48 5.47 -35.37
C ARG A 17 75.53 4.59 -34.53
N HIS A 18 75.86 3.30 -34.45
CA HIS A 18 75.09 2.15 -33.96
C HIS A 18 75.25 1.85 -32.45
N GLY A 19 74.16 1.34 -31.84
CA GLY A 19 74.10 0.22 -30.87
C GLY A 19 74.24 0.54 -29.37
N PRO A 20 73.82 -0.34 -28.42
CA PRO A 20 73.06 -1.60 -28.50
C PRO A 20 71.78 -1.63 -27.60
N GLY A 21 70.94 -2.67 -27.75
CA GLY A 21 69.53 -2.72 -27.33
C GLY A 21 69.16 -3.05 -25.86
N PRO A 22 67.84 -3.13 -25.55
CA PRO A 22 67.35 -3.43 -24.21
C PRO A 22 67.02 -4.91 -23.98
N ARG A 23 67.32 -5.37 -22.76
CA ARG A 23 67.05 -6.71 -22.20
C ARG A 23 65.55 -6.99 -22.05
N GLU A 24 65.13 -8.20 -22.42
CA GLU A 24 63.87 -8.81 -21.97
C GLU A 24 63.93 -9.16 -20.48
N ALA A 25 62.88 -8.84 -19.73
CA ALA A 25 62.59 -9.44 -18.42
C ALA A 25 61.09 -9.78 -18.33
N ARG A 26 60.85 -11.05 -18.02
CA ARG A 26 59.58 -11.76 -17.95
C ARG A 26 58.65 -11.20 -16.87
N GLY A 27 57.34 -11.18 -17.14
CA GLY A 27 56.33 -10.91 -16.12
C GLY A 27 54.90 -10.73 -16.63
N ALA A 28 54.41 -11.62 -17.50
CA ALA A 28 53.00 -11.61 -17.89
C ALA A 28 52.16 -12.29 -16.80
N ARG A 29 51.42 -11.50 -16.01
CA ARG A 29 50.36 -12.01 -15.13
C ARG A 29 49.21 -12.56 -15.98
N PRO A 30 48.70 -13.78 -15.71
CA PRO A 30 47.47 -14.25 -16.33
C PRO A 30 46.30 -13.47 -15.73
N GLY A 31 45.60 -12.69 -16.57
CA GLY A 31 44.30 -12.14 -16.22
C GLY A 31 43.29 -13.25 -15.90
N PRO A 32 42.27 -12.97 -15.08
CA PRO A 32 41.30 -13.97 -14.66
C PRO A 32 40.59 -14.53 -15.90
N ARG A 33 40.83 -15.81 -16.18
CA ARG A 33 40.14 -16.55 -17.24
C ARG A 33 38.70 -16.76 -16.77
N VAL A 34 37.81 -15.87 -17.19
CA VAL A 34 36.37 -16.16 -17.12
C VAL A 34 36.14 -17.45 -17.92
N PRO A 35 35.52 -18.48 -17.33
CA PRO A 35 35.27 -19.73 -18.04
C PRO A 35 34.40 -19.41 -19.25
N LYS A 36 34.83 -19.78 -20.46
CA LYS A 36 34.01 -19.62 -21.70
C LYS A 36 32.61 -20.21 -21.55
N THR A 37 32.48 -21.25 -20.72
CA THR A 37 31.21 -21.85 -20.32
C THR A 37 30.31 -20.90 -19.54
N LEU A 38 30.84 -20.07 -18.63
CA LEU A 38 30.04 -19.10 -17.87
C LEU A 38 29.47 -18.00 -18.79
N VAL A 39 30.28 -17.50 -19.73
CA VAL A 39 29.84 -16.49 -20.71
C VAL A 39 28.75 -17.06 -21.63
N LEU A 40 28.90 -18.31 -22.07
CA LEU A 40 27.89 -18.99 -22.89
C LEU A 40 26.57 -19.20 -22.14
N VAL A 41 26.61 -19.55 -20.85
CA VAL A 41 25.40 -19.74 -20.04
C VAL A 41 24.68 -18.41 -19.83
N VAL A 42 25.41 -17.33 -19.51
CA VAL A 42 24.80 -15.99 -19.36
C VAL A 42 24.20 -15.50 -20.68
N ALA A 43 24.90 -15.70 -21.80
CA ALA A 43 24.37 -15.37 -23.12
C ALA A 43 23.12 -16.19 -23.48
N ALA A 44 23.09 -17.49 -23.17
CA ALA A 44 21.93 -18.34 -23.41
C ALA A 44 20.72 -17.94 -22.55
N VAL A 45 20.95 -17.58 -21.28
CA VAL A 45 19.88 -17.09 -20.38
C VAL A 45 19.35 -15.74 -20.86
N LEU A 46 20.22 -14.81 -21.25
CA LEU A 46 19.79 -13.52 -21.82
C LEU A 46 18.99 -13.70 -23.10
N LEU A 47 19.40 -14.63 -23.98
CA LEU A 47 18.64 -14.96 -25.19
C LEU A 47 17.29 -15.59 -24.89
N LEU A 48 17.18 -16.45 -23.87
CA LEU A 48 15.90 -17.02 -23.43
C LEU A 48 14.95 -15.96 -22.86
N VAL A 49 15.45 -15.04 -22.04
CA VAL A 49 14.65 -13.92 -21.49
C VAL A 49 14.21 -12.95 -22.60
N SER A 50 15.08 -12.72 -23.59
CA SER A 50 14.75 -11.89 -24.76
C SER A 50 13.71 -12.55 -25.66
N ALA A 51 13.73 -13.88 -25.79
CA ALA A 51 12.78 -14.62 -26.62
C ALA A 51 11.37 -14.68 -26.03
N GLU A 52 11.21 -14.74 -24.70
CA GLU A 52 9.88 -14.63 -24.07
C GLU A 52 9.36 -13.18 -24.05
N SER A 53 10.25 -12.18 -24.03
CA SER A 53 9.86 -10.76 -24.11
C SER A 53 9.43 -10.34 -25.52
N ALA A 54 9.92 -11.01 -26.57
CA ALA A 54 9.66 -10.65 -27.96
C ALA A 54 8.28 -11.08 -28.50
N LEU A 55 7.49 -11.86 -27.75
CA LEU A 55 6.17 -12.33 -28.22
C LEU A 55 5.03 -11.36 -27.92
N ILE A 56 5.31 -10.18 -27.34
CA ILE A 56 4.32 -9.15 -27.04
C ILE A 56 4.59 -7.90 -27.89
N THR A 57 4.70 -8.06 -29.21
CA THR A 57 4.80 -6.89 -30.12
C THR A 57 4.40 -7.21 -31.56
N GLN A 58 3.14 -7.58 -31.81
CA GLN A 58 2.45 -7.30 -33.09
C GLN A 58 1.00 -7.79 -32.99
N GLN A 59 0.11 -6.94 -32.47
CA GLN A 59 -1.24 -6.92 -32.99
C GLN A 59 -1.44 -5.55 -33.61
N ASP A 60 -1.47 -5.60 -34.94
CA ASP A 60 -1.72 -4.51 -35.86
C ASP A 60 -2.91 -3.65 -35.43
N LEU A 61 -2.69 -2.35 -35.55
CA LEU A 61 -3.75 -1.36 -35.64
C LEU A 61 -4.67 -1.70 -36.82
N ALA A 62 -5.85 -2.22 -36.53
CA ALA A 62 -7.02 -2.02 -37.37
C ALA A 62 -8.14 -1.51 -36.47
N PRO A 63 -8.63 -0.27 -36.64
CA PRO A 63 -9.86 0.16 -35.99
C PRO A 63 -11.02 -0.53 -36.72
N GLN A 64 -11.30 -1.79 -36.37
CA GLN A 64 -12.63 -2.32 -36.63
C GLN A 64 -13.59 -1.55 -35.73
N GLN A 65 -14.52 -0.81 -36.35
CA GLN A 65 -15.79 -0.46 -35.74
C GLN A 65 -16.49 -1.75 -35.31
N ARG A 66 -16.10 -2.29 -34.16
CA ARG A 66 -16.94 -3.20 -33.40
C ARG A 66 -18.04 -2.33 -32.82
N ALA A 67 -19.28 -2.75 -33.06
CA ALA A 67 -20.43 -2.30 -32.30
C ALA A 67 -20.03 -2.16 -30.83
N ALA A 68 -20.45 -1.05 -30.19
CA ALA A 68 -20.19 -0.78 -28.78
C ALA A 68 -20.33 -2.09 -27.99
N PRO A 69 -19.36 -2.46 -27.12
CA PRO A 69 -19.54 -3.62 -26.26
C PRO A 69 -20.88 -3.42 -25.60
N GLN A 70 -21.86 -4.30 -25.86
CA GLN A 70 -23.09 -4.26 -25.10
C GLN A 70 -22.65 -4.30 -23.65
N GLN A 71 -22.90 -3.20 -22.96
CA GLN A 71 -22.42 -2.93 -21.61
C GLN A 71 -22.84 -4.16 -20.81
N LYS A 72 -21.85 -4.96 -20.38
CA LYS A 72 -22.11 -6.25 -19.74
C LYS A 72 -22.72 -5.94 -18.37
N ARG A 73 -24.04 -5.78 -18.36
CA ARG A 73 -24.84 -5.50 -17.17
C ARG A 73 -24.64 -6.67 -16.23
N SER A 74 -24.07 -6.36 -15.09
CA SER A 74 -23.88 -7.32 -14.00
C SER A 74 -24.99 -7.07 -13.00
N SER A 75 -25.59 -8.10 -12.42
CA SER A 75 -26.56 -7.90 -11.35
C SER A 75 -25.84 -7.52 -10.05
N PRO A 76 -26.40 -6.60 -9.25
CA PRO A 76 -25.87 -6.28 -7.94
C PRO A 76 -25.79 -7.53 -7.05
N SER A 77 -24.73 -7.63 -6.25
CA SER A 77 -24.59 -8.66 -5.20
C SER A 77 -24.94 -8.00 -3.87
N GLU A 78 -25.99 -8.49 -3.20
CA GLU A 78 -26.47 -7.92 -1.92
C GLU A 78 -26.83 -6.42 -2.01
N GLY A 79 -27.31 -5.97 -3.17
CA GLY A 79 -27.63 -4.56 -3.41
C GLY A 79 -26.42 -3.68 -3.75
N LEU A 80 -25.22 -4.26 -3.87
CA LEU A 80 -23.99 -3.55 -4.19
C LEU A 80 -23.44 -3.93 -5.57
N CYS A 81 -22.87 -2.93 -6.24
CA CYS A 81 -22.14 -3.08 -7.48
C CYS A 81 -20.64 -3.14 -7.25
N PRO A 82 -19.89 -3.93 -8.04
CA PRO A 82 -18.45 -4.06 -7.88
C PRO A 82 -17.73 -2.76 -8.25
N PRO A 83 -16.44 -2.62 -7.86
CA PRO A 83 -15.60 -1.52 -8.31
C PRO A 83 -15.64 -1.31 -9.83
N GLY A 84 -15.61 -0.05 -10.26
CA GLY A 84 -15.77 0.36 -11.65
C GLY A 84 -17.19 0.26 -12.20
N HIS A 85 -18.17 0.08 -11.31
CA HIS A 85 -19.59 0.13 -11.61
C HIS A 85 -20.34 0.98 -10.59
N HIS A 86 -21.52 1.42 -10.97
CA HIS A 86 -22.50 2.12 -10.17
C HIS A 86 -23.88 1.46 -10.38
N ILE A 87 -24.81 1.61 -9.45
CA ILE A 87 -26.13 0.99 -9.54
C ILE A 87 -27.05 1.79 -10.48
N SER A 88 -27.92 1.09 -11.20
CA SER A 88 -29.00 1.70 -11.97
C SER A 88 -30.07 2.30 -11.06
N GLU A 89 -30.84 3.27 -11.57
CA GLU A 89 -31.94 3.91 -10.83
C GLU A 89 -32.98 2.91 -10.29
N ASP A 90 -33.13 1.78 -10.96
CA ASP A 90 -34.07 0.72 -10.57
C ASP A 90 -33.46 -0.37 -9.67
N GLY A 91 -32.19 -0.24 -9.29
CA GLY A 91 -31.49 -1.14 -8.38
C GLY A 91 -31.18 -2.53 -8.93
N ARG A 92 -31.35 -2.76 -10.24
CA ARG A 92 -31.27 -4.11 -10.84
C ARG A 92 -30.00 -4.38 -11.65
N ASP A 93 -29.37 -3.33 -12.15
CA ASP A 93 -28.20 -3.41 -13.03
C ASP A 93 -27.02 -2.65 -12.42
N CYS A 94 -25.82 -3.20 -12.59
CA CYS A 94 -24.57 -2.51 -12.37
C CYS A 94 -24.04 -1.99 -13.70
N ILE A 95 -23.97 -0.67 -13.79
CA ILE A 95 -23.55 0.09 -14.97
C ILE A 95 -22.08 0.45 -14.80
N SER A 96 -21.25 0.10 -15.77
CA SER A 96 -19.81 0.38 -15.69
C SER A 96 -19.51 1.87 -15.82
N CYS A 97 -18.59 2.36 -14.99
CA CYS A 97 -18.01 3.70 -15.09
C CYS A 97 -17.36 3.94 -16.45
N LYS A 98 -17.25 5.20 -16.85
CA LYS A 98 -16.64 5.64 -18.10
C LYS A 98 -15.15 5.90 -17.88
N TYR A 99 -14.33 5.05 -18.47
CA TYR A 99 -12.87 5.14 -18.42
C TYR A 99 -12.36 6.57 -18.73
N GLY A 100 -11.49 7.10 -17.86
CA GLY A 100 -10.92 8.44 -17.97
C GLY A 100 -11.89 9.59 -17.64
N GLN A 101 -13.12 9.31 -17.20
CA GLN A 101 -14.11 10.32 -16.82
C GLN A 101 -14.59 10.17 -15.39
N ASP A 102 -14.91 8.95 -14.98
CA ASP A 102 -15.36 8.64 -13.65
C ASP A 102 -14.93 7.23 -13.20
N TYR A 103 -15.02 6.98 -11.90
CA TYR A 103 -14.53 5.77 -11.27
C TYR A 103 -15.32 5.41 -10.00
N SER A 104 -15.20 4.17 -9.56
CA SER A 104 -15.62 3.72 -8.22
C SER A 104 -14.63 2.67 -7.70
N THR A 105 -14.04 2.93 -6.54
CA THR A 105 -12.95 2.08 -5.99
C THR A 105 -13.45 0.86 -5.23
N HIS A 106 -14.64 0.95 -4.64
CA HIS A 106 -15.18 -0.04 -3.72
C HIS A 106 -16.51 -0.60 -4.22
N TRP A 107 -16.97 -1.68 -3.59
CA TRP A 107 -18.36 -2.11 -3.72
C TRP A 107 -19.27 -0.98 -3.25
N ASN A 108 -20.28 -0.65 -4.04
CA ASN A 108 -21.05 0.56 -3.84
C ASN A 108 -22.46 0.45 -4.40
N ASP A 109 -23.36 1.29 -3.90
CA ASP A 109 -24.73 1.52 -4.34
C ASP A 109 -24.88 2.92 -4.97
N LEU A 110 -23.78 3.52 -5.45
CA LEU A 110 -23.81 4.86 -6.01
C LEU A 110 -24.70 4.89 -7.26
N LEU A 111 -25.54 5.91 -7.39
CA LEU A 111 -26.30 6.14 -8.62
C LEU A 111 -25.42 6.62 -9.78
N PHE A 112 -24.24 7.17 -9.48
CA PHE A 112 -23.28 7.65 -10.47
C PHE A 112 -21.84 7.41 -9.98
N CYS A 113 -20.93 7.12 -10.90
CA CYS A 113 -19.51 7.04 -10.57
C CYS A 113 -18.93 8.41 -10.16
N LEU A 114 -17.85 8.40 -9.39
CA LEU A 114 -17.14 9.60 -8.93
C LEU A 114 -16.31 10.18 -10.08
N ARG A 115 -16.38 11.48 -10.33
CA ARG A 115 -15.58 12.11 -11.39
C ARG A 115 -14.09 12.01 -11.10
N CYS A 116 -13.32 11.76 -12.14
CA CYS A 116 -11.86 11.76 -12.05
C CYS A 116 -11.33 13.16 -11.70
N THR A 117 -10.39 13.22 -10.78
CA THR A 117 -9.57 14.40 -10.51
C THR A 117 -8.71 14.72 -11.73
N ARG A 118 -8.52 16.01 -12.01
CA ARG A 118 -7.57 16.48 -13.01
C ARG A 118 -6.43 17.15 -12.25
N CYS A 119 -5.19 16.87 -12.66
CA CYS A 119 -4.05 17.49 -12.01
C CYS A 119 -3.98 18.97 -12.36
N ASP A 120 -3.77 19.80 -11.35
CA ASP A 120 -3.72 21.25 -11.49
C ASP A 120 -2.37 21.72 -12.04
N SER A 121 -2.26 23.00 -12.38
CA SER A 121 -0.98 23.59 -12.78
C SER A 121 0.02 23.53 -11.62
N GLY A 122 1.19 22.90 -11.83
CA GLY A 122 2.17 22.62 -10.77
C GLY A 122 2.12 21.20 -10.25
N GLU A 123 1.24 20.35 -10.79
CA GLU A 123 1.18 18.93 -10.52
C GLU A 123 1.50 18.10 -11.77
N VAL A 124 2.10 16.94 -11.54
CA VAL A 124 2.35 15.90 -12.55
C VAL A 124 1.40 14.72 -12.35
N GLU A 125 0.81 14.24 -13.44
CA GLU A 125 0.01 13.01 -13.42
C GLU A 125 0.94 11.80 -13.33
N LEU A 126 0.93 11.12 -12.17
CA LEU A 126 1.68 9.88 -11.96
C LEU A 126 0.96 8.68 -12.57
N SER A 127 -0.37 8.69 -12.54
CA SER A 127 -1.16 7.65 -13.16
C SER A 127 -2.54 8.16 -13.57
N PRO A 128 -3.04 7.71 -14.73
CA PRO A 128 -4.32 8.15 -15.25
C PRO A 128 -5.49 7.58 -14.46
N CYS A 129 -6.63 8.25 -14.56
CA CYS A 129 -7.88 7.71 -14.06
C CYS A 129 -8.31 6.46 -14.82
N THR A 130 -8.74 5.45 -14.08
CA THR A 130 -9.34 4.21 -14.60
C THR A 130 -10.73 4.05 -13.98
N THR A 131 -11.54 3.11 -14.46
CA THR A 131 -12.88 2.90 -13.88
C THR A 131 -12.83 2.51 -12.40
N THR A 132 -11.73 1.95 -11.90
CA THR A 132 -11.60 1.49 -10.52
C THR A 132 -10.68 2.34 -9.66
N ARG A 133 -10.08 3.40 -10.20
CA ARG A 133 -9.10 4.23 -9.48
C ARG A 133 -9.04 5.64 -10.04
N ASN A 134 -9.04 6.63 -9.15
CA ASN A 134 -8.85 8.03 -9.51
C ASN A 134 -7.50 8.29 -10.17
N THR A 135 -7.38 9.45 -10.83
CA THR A 135 -6.09 10.05 -11.19
C THR A 135 -5.24 10.23 -9.93
N VAL A 136 -3.93 10.01 -10.08
CA VAL A 136 -2.95 10.29 -9.01
C VAL A 136 -2.07 11.45 -9.47
N CYS A 137 -2.21 12.58 -8.78
CA CYS A 137 -1.43 13.79 -9.02
C CYS A 137 -0.37 13.95 -7.94
N GLN A 138 0.79 14.49 -8.31
CA GLN A 138 1.89 14.77 -7.40
C GLN A 138 2.47 16.15 -7.71
N CYS A 139 2.86 16.90 -6.69
CA CYS A 139 3.55 18.17 -6.88
C CYS A 139 4.81 18.03 -7.74
N GLU A 140 5.03 18.99 -8.63
CA GLU A 140 6.23 19.10 -9.45
C GLU A 140 7.51 19.16 -8.58
N GLU A 141 8.64 18.78 -9.16
CA GLU A 141 9.93 18.79 -8.47
C GLU A 141 10.27 20.18 -7.93
N GLY A 142 10.67 20.24 -6.64
CA GLY A 142 10.92 21.49 -5.93
C GLY A 142 9.67 22.12 -5.30
N THR A 143 8.51 21.45 -5.40
CA THR A 143 7.29 21.81 -4.68
C THR A 143 6.76 20.63 -3.84
N PHE A 144 5.97 20.94 -2.83
CA PHE A 144 5.43 19.96 -1.89
C PHE A 144 4.00 20.31 -1.46
N ARG A 145 3.24 19.31 -1.02
CA ARG A 145 1.92 19.50 -0.45
C ARG A 145 1.93 19.25 1.05
N GLU A 146 1.49 20.24 1.81
CA GLU A 146 1.36 20.17 3.26
C GLU A 146 -0.01 19.59 3.65
N GLU A 147 -0.10 18.88 4.78
CA GLU A 147 -1.36 18.27 5.22
C GLU A 147 -2.42 19.33 5.54
N ASP A 148 -2.01 20.48 6.08
CA ASP A 148 -2.86 21.63 6.40
C ASP A 148 -3.27 22.46 5.16
N SER A 149 -2.69 22.20 3.99
CA SER A 149 -2.98 22.94 2.76
C SER A 149 -3.02 22.00 1.54
N PRO A 150 -4.03 21.10 1.48
CA PRO A 150 -4.11 20.06 0.46
C PRO A 150 -4.49 20.59 -0.94
N GLU A 151 -4.83 21.87 -1.06
CA GLU A 151 -5.34 22.49 -2.29
C GLU A 151 -4.25 22.99 -3.24
N MET A 152 -2.99 23.16 -2.78
CA MET A 152 -1.94 23.69 -3.63
C MET A 152 -0.53 23.18 -3.27
N CYS A 153 0.34 23.16 -4.29
CA CYS A 153 1.75 22.82 -4.13
C CYS A 153 2.58 24.06 -3.73
N ARG A 154 3.19 24.02 -2.55
CA ARG A 154 4.08 25.07 -2.03
C ARG A 154 5.50 24.86 -2.55
N LYS A 155 6.22 25.95 -2.81
CA LYS A 155 7.64 25.88 -3.17
C LYS A 155 8.47 25.47 -1.96
N CYS A 156 9.40 24.55 -2.16
CA CYS A 156 10.36 24.20 -1.13
C CYS A 156 11.32 25.35 -0.83
N ARG A 157 11.72 25.50 0.44
CA ARG A 157 12.80 26.39 0.82
C ARG A 157 14.11 25.89 0.22
N THR A 158 14.94 26.82 -0.24
CA THR A 158 16.24 26.50 -0.86
C THR A 158 17.34 26.22 0.17
N GLY A 159 17.11 26.58 1.43
CA GLY A 159 18.06 26.35 2.52
C GLY A 159 17.48 26.74 3.88
N CYS A 160 18.18 26.35 4.93
CA CYS A 160 17.76 26.63 6.29
C CYS A 160 18.07 28.08 6.72
N PRO A 161 17.30 28.63 7.68
CA PRO A 161 17.63 29.91 8.32
C PRO A 161 19.04 29.91 8.94
N ARG A 162 19.60 31.10 9.17
CA ARG A 162 20.90 31.25 9.82
C ARG A 162 20.89 30.59 11.20
N GLY A 163 21.90 29.76 11.49
CA GLY A 163 22.02 29.02 12.75
C GLY A 163 21.38 27.62 12.75
N MET A 164 20.75 27.22 11.64
CA MET A 164 20.18 25.89 11.46
C MET A 164 20.92 25.09 10.39
N VAL A 165 20.88 23.77 10.50
CA VAL A 165 21.44 22.81 9.53
C VAL A 165 20.30 21.98 8.93
N LYS A 166 20.40 21.71 7.62
CA LYS A 166 19.45 20.87 6.88
C LYS A 166 19.63 19.41 7.31
N VAL A 167 18.53 18.78 7.72
CA VAL A 167 18.49 17.35 8.09
C VAL A 167 17.57 16.53 7.19
N GLY A 168 16.62 17.18 6.51
CA GLY A 168 15.69 16.55 5.59
C GLY A 168 15.67 17.25 4.23
N ASP A 169 15.57 16.45 3.18
CA ASP A 169 15.40 16.93 1.81
C ASP A 169 13.94 17.31 1.53
N CYS A 170 13.74 18.18 0.53
CA CYS A 170 12.42 18.50 0.01
C CYS A 170 11.85 17.27 -0.68
N THR A 171 10.62 16.90 -0.33
CA THR A 171 9.87 15.81 -0.96
C THR A 171 8.55 16.36 -1.51
N PRO A 172 7.83 15.63 -2.37
CA PRO A 172 6.51 16.07 -2.84
C PRO A 172 5.44 16.23 -1.73
N TRP A 173 5.75 15.82 -0.50
CA TRP A 173 4.83 15.84 0.64
C TRP A 173 5.38 16.64 1.85
N SER A 174 6.59 17.18 1.76
CA SER A 174 7.22 17.93 2.85
C SER A 174 8.29 18.89 2.34
N ASP A 175 8.41 20.04 2.99
CA ASP A 175 9.55 20.94 2.75
C ASP A 175 10.86 20.33 3.30
N ILE A 176 11.98 21.01 3.06
CA ILE A 176 13.24 20.74 3.76
C ILE A 176 13.05 20.84 5.28
N GLU A 177 13.74 19.98 6.02
CA GLU A 177 13.76 20.02 7.49
C GLU A 177 15.05 20.67 8.00
N CYS A 178 14.91 21.55 8.99
CA CYS A 178 15.99 22.36 9.54
C CYS A 178 16.02 22.28 11.06
N VAL A 179 17.18 21.95 11.64
CA VAL A 179 17.37 21.89 13.10
C VAL A 179 18.45 22.86 13.56
N HIS A 180 18.38 23.33 14.80
CA HIS A 180 19.44 24.15 15.38
C HIS A 180 20.73 23.33 15.56
N LYS A 181 21.87 23.95 15.25
CA LYS A 181 23.19 23.30 15.28
C LYS A 181 23.55 22.69 16.64
N GLU A 182 22.96 23.18 17.72
CA GLU A 182 23.21 22.74 19.10
C GLU A 182 22.34 21.55 19.55
N SER A 183 21.36 21.15 18.73
CA SER A 183 20.47 20.03 19.04
C SER A 183 21.05 18.66 18.65
N GLY A 184 22.25 18.63 18.04
CA GLY A 184 22.94 17.41 17.60
C GLY A 184 23.79 16.68 18.65
N THR A 185 23.85 17.18 19.90
CA THR A 185 24.67 16.57 20.97
C THR A 185 23.82 16.24 22.20
N LYS A 186 22.86 15.33 22.07
CA LYS A 186 22.31 14.57 23.20
C LYS A 186 22.74 13.11 23.08
N HIS A 187 24.04 12.90 23.20
CA HIS A 187 24.59 11.61 23.58
C HIS A 187 25.80 11.84 24.48
N SER A 188 25.95 10.95 25.46
CA SER A 188 27.05 10.83 26.41
C SER A 188 26.96 11.69 27.67
N GLY A 189 26.43 11.05 28.71
CA GLY A 189 26.78 11.39 30.08
C GLY A 189 28.27 11.20 30.33
N GLU A 190 28.78 12.12 31.15
CA GLU A 190 29.76 11.95 32.21
C GLU A 190 31.07 11.18 31.93
N VAL A 191 32.19 11.89 31.95
CA VAL A 191 33.25 11.85 33.00
C VAL A 191 34.39 12.81 32.57
N PRO A 192 34.92 13.68 33.46
CA PRO A 192 35.88 14.72 33.09
C PRO A 192 37.36 14.31 33.23
N ALA A 193 38.15 14.78 32.26
CA ALA A 193 39.54 15.25 32.29
C ALA A 193 40.55 14.67 33.31
N VAL A 194 41.59 14.00 32.80
CA VAL A 194 42.97 14.05 33.31
C VAL A 194 43.95 14.03 32.12
N GLU A 195 45.03 14.79 32.30
CA GLU A 195 46.03 15.31 31.38
C GLU A 195 46.91 14.34 30.57
N GLU A 196 47.41 14.93 29.47
CA GLU A 196 48.63 14.74 28.68
C GLU A 196 49.62 13.62 29.05
N THR A 197 50.16 12.94 28.02
CA THR A 197 51.59 13.06 27.61
C THR A 197 51.85 12.28 26.30
N VAL A 198 52.58 12.94 25.40
CA VAL A 198 53.06 12.55 24.07
C VAL A 198 54.04 11.36 24.11
N THR A 199 53.97 10.40 23.16
CA THR A 199 55.14 9.77 22.49
C THR A 199 54.76 8.80 21.37
N SER A 200 55.18 9.18 20.15
CA SER A 200 55.86 8.41 19.09
C SER A 200 55.30 7.09 18.52
N SER A 201 55.00 7.20 17.22
CA SER A 201 55.40 6.34 16.09
C SER A 201 54.44 5.29 15.50
N PRO A 202 54.36 5.20 14.15
CA PRO A 202 53.38 4.39 13.42
C PRO A 202 53.96 3.05 12.94
N GLY A 203 53.21 1.97 13.15
CA GLY A 203 53.50 0.62 12.64
C GLY A 203 52.53 0.19 11.54
N THR A 204 53.02 0.21 10.31
CA THR A 204 52.80 -0.70 9.15
C THR A 204 51.46 -1.47 9.00
N PRO A 205 50.76 -1.35 7.84
CA PRO A 205 49.57 -2.16 7.55
C PRO A 205 49.96 -3.53 6.97
N ALA A 206 49.38 -4.61 7.53
CA ALA A 206 49.39 -5.94 6.93
C ALA A 206 48.23 -6.08 5.93
N SER A 207 48.60 -6.35 4.68
CA SER A 207 47.77 -6.63 3.51
C SER A 207 46.65 -7.66 3.73
N PRO A 208 45.38 -7.35 3.40
CA PRO A 208 44.34 -8.35 3.19
C PRO A 208 44.29 -8.76 1.71
N CYS A 209 45.11 -9.72 1.31
CA CYS A 209 44.98 -10.41 0.02
C CYS A 209 44.51 -11.84 0.28
N SER A 210 43.31 -12.20 -0.21
CA SER A 210 42.87 -13.56 -0.65
C SER A 210 41.41 -13.94 -0.33
N LEU A 211 40.61 -13.09 0.35
CA LEU A 211 39.21 -13.45 0.64
C LEU A 211 38.21 -13.13 -0.49
N SER A 212 38.56 -12.27 -1.47
CA SER A 212 37.59 -11.87 -2.51
C SER A 212 37.20 -13.01 -3.44
N GLY A 213 38.07 -14.00 -3.65
CA GLY A 213 37.77 -15.15 -4.53
C GLY A 213 36.74 -16.11 -3.96
N ILE A 214 36.75 -16.32 -2.63
CA ILE A 214 35.82 -17.24 -1.97
C ILE A 214 34.42 -16.63 -1.94
N ILE A 215 34.30 -15.33 -1.64
CA ILE A 215 33.00 -14.64 -1.62
C ILE A 215 32.37 -14.67 -3.02
N ILE A 216 33.14 -14.41 -4.08
CA ILE A 216 32.64 -14.49 -5.46
C ILE A 216 32.23 -15.93 -5.82
N GLY A 217 32.99 -16.95 -5.39
CA GLY A 217 32.63 -18.35 -5.65
C GLY A 217 31.32 -18.76 -4.97
N VAL A 218 31.12 -18.34 -3.72
CA VAL A 218 29.90 -18.64 -2.94
C VAL A 218 28.68 -17.90 -3.52
N THR A 219 28.82 -16.63 -3.90
CA THR A 219 27.70 -15.88 -4.50
C THR A 219 27.29 -16.45 -5.85
N VAL A 220 28.25 -16.83 -6.70
CA VAL A 220 27.94 -17.47 -7.98
C VAL A 220 27.27 -18.84 -7.79
N ALA A 221 27.74 -19.66 -6.84
CA ALA A 221 27.11 -20.95 -6.55
C ALA A 221 25.67 -20.79 -6.01
N ALA A 222 25.43 -19.80 -5.15
CA ALA A 222 24.10 -19.51 -4.63
C ALA A 222 23.14 -19.05 -5.74
N VAL A 223 23.59 -18.16 -6.63
CA VAL A 223 22.78 -17.70 -7.79
C VAL A 223 22.45 -18.86 -8.72
N VAL A 224 23.41 -19.75 -9.01
CA VAL A 224 23.16 -20.94 -9.85
C VAL A 224 22.14 -21.88 -9.21
N LEU A 225 22.19 -22.09 -7.89
CA LEU A 225 21.20 -22.90 -7.17
C LEU A 225 19.80 -22.26 -7.20
N ILE A 226 19.69 -20.94 -7.01
CA ILE A 226 18.40 -20.24 -7.07
C ILE A 226 17.79 -20.36 -8.48
N VAL A 227 18.59 -20.14 -9.53
CA VAL A 227 18.14 -20.29 -10.92
C VAL A 227 17.72 -21.75 -11.19
N ALA A 228 18.49 -22.74 -10.72
CA ALA A 228 18.13 -24.14 -10.87
C ALA A 228 16.80 -24.49 -10.19
N VAL A 229 16.55 -23.97 -8.99
CA VAL A 229 15.28 -24.14 -8.27
C VAL A 229 14.13 -23.49 -9.02
N PHE A 230 14.31 -22.26 -9.54
CA PHE A 230 13.29 -21.57 -10.33
C PHE A 230 12.94 -22.29 -11.62
N VAL A 231 13.95 -22.79 -12.34
CA VAL A 231 13.76 -23.60 -13.56
C VAL A 231 13.07 -24.91 -13.21
N CYS A 232 13.48 -25.58 -12.12
CA CYS A 232 12.86 -26.84 -11.70
C CYS A 232 11.39 -26.63 -11.29
N LYS A 233 11.07 -25.57 -10.54
CA LYS A 233 9.70 -25.17 -10.19
C LYS A 233 8.87 -24.83 -11.43
N SER A 234 9.41 -24.07 -12.38
CA SER A 234 8.72 -23.74 -13.64
C SER A 234 8.45 -24.97 -14.50
N LEU A 235 9.40 -25.91 -14.59
CA LEU A 235 9.22 -27.16 -15.34
C LEU A 235 8.21 -28.09 -14.67
N LEU A 236 8.21 -28.15 -13.34
CA LEU A 236 7.20 -28.89 -12.58
C LEU A 236 5.82 -28.24 -12.74
N TRP A 237 5.73 -26.90 -12.71
CA TRP A 237 4.46 -26.20 -12.91
C TRP A 237 3.91 -26.38 -14.32
N LYS A 238 4.77 -26.37 -15.35
CA LYS A 238 4.40 -26.69 -16.74
C LYS A 238 3.89 -28.13 -16.90
N LYS A 239 4.36 -29.09 -16.09
CA LYS A 239 3.82 -30.46 -16.08
C LYS A 239 2.49 -30.59 -15.33
N VAL A 240 2.24 -29.78 -14.30
CA VAL A 240 1.01 -29.83 -13.50
C VAL A 240 -0.14 -29.06 -14.16
N LEU A 241 0.15 -27.98 -14.90
CA LEU A 241 -0.87 -27.15 -15.56
C LEU A 241 -1.79 -27.91 -16.54
N PRO A 242 -1.32 -28.88 -17.36
CA PRO A 242 -2.22 -29.67 -18.20
C PRO A 242 -3.08 -30.67 -17.41
N TYR A 243 -2.71 -31.07 -16.19
CA TYR A 243 -3.55 -31.95 -15.36
C TYR A 243 -4.71 -31.21 -14.68
N LEU A 244 -4.59 -29.91 -14.39
CA LEU A 244 -5.72 -29.12 -13.86
C LEU A 244 -6.70 -28.62 -14.93
N LYS A 245 -6.29 -28.55 -16.21
CA LYS A 245 -7.15 -28.06 -17.28
C LYS A 245 -8.07 -29.13 -17.90
N GLY A 246 -8.04 -30.36 -17.37
CA GLY A 246 -8.80 -31.50 -17.89
C GLY A 246 -10.12 -31.85 -17.17
N ILE A 247 -10.56 -31.08 -16.17
CA ILE A 247 -11.67 -31.51 -15.27
C ILE A 247 -12.99 -30.70 -15.44
N CYS A 248 -13.08 -29.78 -16.40
CA CYS A 248 -14.37 -29.13 -16.72
C CYS A 248 -14.66 -29.17 -18.23
N SER A 249 -15.15 -30.32 -18.71
CA SER A 249 -15.86 -30.46 -19.98
C SER A 249 -16.79 -31.66 -19.87
N GLY A 250 -18.08 -31.39 -19.71
CA GLY A 250 -19.12 -32.41 -19.66
C GLY A 250 -20.42 -31.85 -19.11
N GLY A 251 -21.42 -31.67 -19.97
CA GLY A 251 -22.76 -31.24 -19.57
C GLY A 251 -23.45 -30.37 -20.62
N GLY A 252 -23.65 -30.93 -21.82
CA GLY A 252 -24.58 -30.37 -22.79
C GLY A 252 -26.02 -30.66 -22.38
N GLY A 253 -26.90 -29.69 -22.61
CA GLY A 253 -28.35 -29.81 -22.55
C GLY A 253 -28.94 -28.75 -23.47
N ASP A 254 -29.58 -29.22 -24.54
CA ASP A 254 -30.19 -28.44 -25.62
C ASP A 254 -31.31 -27.48 -25.14
N PRO A 255 -31.57 -26.38 -25.88
CA PRO A 255 -32.68 -25.48 -25.60
C PRO A 255 -33.93 -25.87 -26.40
N GLU A 256 -35.05 -26.12 -25.72
CA GLU A 256 -36.37 -26.22 -26.37
C GLU A 256 -37.23 -24.98 -26.12
N ARG A 257 -37.74 -24.49 -27.24
CA ARG A 257 -38.50 -23.27 -27.48
C ARG A 257 -39.98 -23.56 -27.23
N VAL A 258 -40.63 -22.86 -26.30
CA VAL A 258 -42.09 -22.74 -26.26
C VAL A 258 -42.47 -21.26 -26.26
N ASP A 259 -43.10 -20.90 -27.36
CA ASP A 259 -43.72 -19.62 -27.70
C ASP A 259 -45.15 -19.55 -27.12
N ARG A 260 -45.74 -18.35 -27.15
CA ARG A 260 -47.16 -17.98 -27.00
C ARG A 260 -47.69 -17.48 -25.65
N SER A 261 -47.79 -16.15 -25.60
CA SER A 261 -49.05 -15.40 -25.88
C SER A 261 -49.73 -14.72 -24.70
N SER A 262 -50.00 -13.43 -24.93
CA SER A 262 -51.08 -12.58 -24.37
C SER A 262 -51.02 -12.34 -22.86
N GLN A 263 -51.11 -11.11 -22.32
CA GLN A 263 -51.98 -10.01 -22.71
C GLN A 263 -51.55 -8.71 -21.98
N ARG A 264 -51.86 -7.59 -22.63
CA ARG A 264 -51.55 -6.18 -22.33
C ARG A 264 -52.54 -5.56 -21.29
N PRO A 265 -52.52 -4.24 -20.97
CA PRO A 265 -52.07 -3.65 -19.69
C PRO A 265 -53.15 -2.80 -18.96
N GLY A 266 -52.89 -2.38 -17.72
CA GLY A 266 -53.62 -1.32 -16.99
C GLY A 266 -52.84 -1.01 -15.70
N ALA A 267 -52.23 0.17 -15.53
CA ALA A 267 -52.80 1.46 -15.14
C ALA A 267 -53.00 1.59 -13.62
N GLU A 268 -52.51 2.70 -13.07
CA GLU A 268 -52.68 3.25 -11.71
C GLU A 268 -51.72 2.66 -10.65
N ASP A 269 -51.01 3.41 -9.80
CA ASP A 269 -51.19 4.79 -9.33
C ASP A 269 -49.87 5.38 -8.78
N ASN A 270 -49.75 6.70 -8.76
CA ASN A 270 -48.59 7.50 -8.38
C ASN A 270 -48.46 7.70 -6.86
N VAL A 271 -47.24 7.63 -6.33
CA VAL A 271 -46.84 8.36 -5.10
C VAL A 271 -45.46 9.03 -5.30
N LEU A 272 -45.53 10.29 -5.74
CA LEU A 272 -44.74 11.49 -5.39
C LEU A 272 -43.45 11.25 -4.57
N ASN A 273 -42.22 11.55 -5.00
CA ASN A 273 -41.57 12.77 -5.55
C ASN A 273 -41.43 13.95 -4.57
N GLU A 274 -40.32 14.01 -3.82
CA GLU A 274 -39.62 15.25 -3.45
C GLU A 274 -38.16 14.93 -3.07
N ILE A 275 -37.26 15.91 -3.19
CA ILE A 275 -35.78 15.86 -3.05
C ILE A 275 -35.02 15.60 -4.38
N VAL A 276 -35.33 16.41 -5.40
CA VAL A 276 -34.36 16.89 -6.41
C VAL A 276 -34.41 18.41 -6.42
N SER A 277 -33.47 19.02 -5.69
CA SER A 277 -33.02 20.42 -5.69
C SER A 277 -32.16 20.48 -4.43
N ILE A 278 -30.82 20.45 -4.48
CA ILE A 278 -29.96 21.64 -4.56
C ILE A 278 -28.59 21.24 -5.14
N LEU A 279 -28.45 21.18 -6.46
CA LEU A 279 -27.14 21.30 -7.12
C LEU A 279 -27.32 22.01 -8.45
N GLN A 280 -27.52 23.33 -8.43
CA GLN A 280 -27.14 24.17 -9.56
C GLN A 280 -26.47 25.47 -9.09
N PRO A 281 -25.35 25.87 -9.72
CA PRO A 281 -24.47 26.93 -9.27
C PRO A 281 -24.90 28.28 -9.86
N THR A 282 -24.89 29.34 -9.04
CA THR A 282 -25.03 30.71 -9.54
C THR A 282 -23.89 31.56 -8.99
N GLN A 283 -23.08 32.05 -9.94
CA GLN A 283 -21.97 33.00 -9.79
C GLN A 283 -22.46 34.36 -9.27
N VAL A 284 -21.57 35.12 -8.61
CA VAL A 284 -21.34 36.61 -8.67
C VAL A 284 -20.46 37.04 -7.46
N PRO A 285 -19.58 38.06 -7.59
CA PRO A 285 -18.15 37.96 -7.27
C PRO A 285 -17.66 38.70 -6.00
N GLU A 286 -16.38 38.43 -5.68
CA GLU A 286 -15.37 39.15 -4.88
C GLU A 286 -15.77 40.49 -4.25
N GLN A 287 -15.59 40.57 -2.93
CA GLN A 287 -14.85 41.68 -2.30
C GLN A 287 -14.28 41.28 -0.93
N GLU A 288 -13.01 41.61 -0.77
CA GLU A 288 -12.12 41.39 0.37
C GLU A 288 -12.60 42.13 1.63
N MET A 289 -12.48 41.51 2.81
CA MET A 289 -12.11 42.25 4.04
C MET A 289 -11.57 41.30 5.14
N GLU A 290 -10.23 41.27 5.21
CA GLU A 290 -9.39 41.44 6.39
C GLU A 290 -9.88 41.00 7.79
N VAL A 291 -9.35 39.83 8.21
CA VAL A 291 -8.75 39.48 9.52
C VAL A 291 -9.00 40.40 10.73
N GLN A 292 -9.60 39.84 11.79
CA GLN A 292 -9.20 40.06 13.19
C GLN A 292 -9.82 39.02 14.15
N GLU A 293 -8.97 38.11 14.66
CA GLU A 293 -9.10 37.38 15.95
C GLU A 293 -8.67 38.35 17.10
N PRO A 294 -8.63 38.00 18.42
CA PRO A 294 -9.18 36.87 19.20
C PRO A 294 -9.81 37.29 20.57
N ALA A 295 -10.31 36.30 21.36
CA ALA A 295 -10.03 36.08 22.81
C ALA A 295 -11.23 35.57 23.66
N GLU A 296 -11.04 34.39 24.26
CA GLU A 296 -11.71 33.78 25.44
C GLU A 296 -11.51 34.64 26.74
N PRO A 297 -11.92 34.26 27.98
CA PRO A 297 -12.86 33.22 28.47
C PRO A 297 -13.77 33.70 29.65
N THR A 298 -14.50 32.75 30.27
CA THR A 298 -14.75 32.60 31.74
C THR A 298 -16.21 32.66 32.22
N GLY A 299 -16.73 31.50 32.64
CA GLY A 299 -17.37 31.29 33.95
C GLY A 299 -18.87 31.60 34.12
N VAL A 300 -19.63 30.60 34.58
CA VAL A 300 -20.29 30.55 35.92
C VAL A 300 -21.44 29.52 35.89
N ASN A 301 -21.37 28.56 36.83
CA ASN A 301 -22.37 27.54 37.14
C ASN A 301 -23.69 28.14 37.67
N MET A 302 -24.82 27.51 37.37
CA MET A 302 -25.90 27.35 38.36
C MET A 302 -26.77 26.13 38.06
N LEU A 303 -27.08 25.40 39.13
CA LEU A 303 -27.65 24.05 39.18
C LEU A 303 -29.13 24.13 39.57
N SER A 304 -29.90 23.13 39.11
CA SER A 304 -31.02 22.47 39.83
C SER A 304 -32.46 23.02 39.61
N PRO A 305 -33.54 22.31 40.04
CA PRO A 305 -34.08 21.05 39.48
C PRO A 305 -35.64 21.05 39.39
N GLY A 306 -36.27 19.99 38.88
CA GLY A 306 -37.71 19.73 39.07
C GLY A 306 -38.21 18.61 38.13
N GLU A 307 -38.55 17.44 38.68
CA GLU A 307 -39.93 16.91 38.77
C GLU A 307 -40.39 16.21 37.46
N SER A 308 -41.00 15.03 37.42
CA SER A 308 -41.23 13.89 38.32
C SER A 308 -42.00 12.85 37.50
N GLU A 309 -41.98 11.61 37.97
CA GLU A 309 -43.01 10.57 37.79
C GLU A 309 -42.80 9.40 36.78
N HIS A 310 -43.01 8.22 37.39
CA HIS A 310 -43.51 6.95 36.86
C HIS A 310 -42.53 5.84 36.42
N LEU A 311 -42.09 5.10 37.45
CA LEU A 311 -42.38 3.67 37.65
C LEU A 311 -42.13 2.72 36.46
N LEU A 312 -41.03 1.97 36.52
CA LEU A 312 -40.96 0.50 36.38
C LEU A 312 -39.47 0.08 36.48
N GLU A 313 -39.02 -0.28 37.68
CA GLU A 313 -37.91 -1.23 37.83
C GLU A 313 -38.51 -2.64 37.78
N PRO A 314 -37.83 -3.63 37.18
CA PRO A 314 -36.83 -4.34 37.99
C PRO A 314 -35.56 -4.78 37.24
N ALA A 315 -34.45 -4.79 37.97
CA ALA A 315 -33.32 -5.72 37.80
C ALA A 315 -32.30 -5.44 36.68
N GLU A 316 -31.58 -4.32 36.77
CA GLU A 316 -30.33 -4.11 36.02
C GLU A 316 -29.06 -4.41 36.84
N ALA A 317 -29.18 -5.02 38.04
CA ALA A 317 -28.06 -5.25 38.95
C ALA A 317 -27.46 -6.67 38.97
N GLU A 318 -27.93 -7.63 38.16
CA GLU A 318 -27.40 -9.02 38.15
C GLU A 318 -27.04 -9.60 36.77
N ARG A 319 -27.00 -8.79 35.71
CA ARG A 319 -26.46 -9.27 34.41
C ARG A 319 -24.95 -9.09 34.31
N SER A 320 -24.24 -9.41 35.40
CA SER A 320 -22.84 -9.82 35.32
C SER A 320 -22.82 -11.24 34.73
N GLN A 321 -23.19 -11.36 33.45
CA GLN A 321 -23.00 -12.60 32.70
C GLN A 321 -21.50 -12.83 32.65
N ARG A 322 -21.01 -13.63 33.61
CA ARG A 322 -19.74 -14.35 33.66
C ARG A 322 -19.12 -14.37 32.26
N ARG A 323 -18.27 -13.38 31.94
CA ARG A 323 -17.64 -13.22 30.60
C ARG A 323 -17.00 -14.56 30.28
N ARG A 324 -17.60 -15.34 29.37
CA ARG A 324 -17.06 -16.64 29.00
C ARG A 324 -15.79 -16.37 28.20
N LEU A 325 -14.65 -16.72 28.78
CA LEU A 325 -13.34 -16.43 28.20
C LEU A 325 -13.12 -17.37 27.00
N LEU A 326 -12.79 -16.82 25.83
CA LEU A 326 -12.41 -17.61 24.66
C LEU A 326 -10.90 -17.84 24.69
N VAL A 327 -10.51 -19.10 24.74
CA VAL A 327 -9.12 -19.54 24.73
C VAL A 327 -8.86 -20.41 23.51
N PRO A 328 -7.66 -20.38 22.93
CA PRO A 328 -7.27 -21.31 21.87
C PRO A 328 -7.47 -22.75 22.34
N ALA A 329 -8.06 -23.58 21.49
CA ALA A 329 -8.29 -25.00 21.79
C ALA A 329 -6.98 -25.80 21.83
N ASN A 330 -5.96 -25.31 21.14
CA ASN A 330 -4.60 -25.85 21.20
C ASN A 330 -3.73 -24.95 22.09
N GLU A 331 -2.68 -25.48 22.72
CA GLU A 331 -1.67 -24.71 23.49
C GLU A 331 -0.82 -23.74 22.62
N GLY A 332 -1.32 -23.36 21.45
CA GLY A 332 -0.70 -22.40 20.55
C GLY A 332 -0.85 -20.96 21.07
N ASP A 333 -0.02 -20.08 20.52
CA ASP A 333 -0.08 -18.66 20.83
C ASP A 333 -1.48 -18.10 20.45
N PRO A 334 -2.19 -17.44 21.38
CA PRO A 334 -3.56 -16.95 21.14
C PRO A 334 -3.64 -15.94 20.02
N THR A 335 -2.62 -15.10 19.90
CA THR A 335 -2.54 -14.06 18.89
C THR A 335 -2.32 -14.68 17.51
N GLU A 336 -1.43 -15.68 17.37
CA GLU A 336 -1.26 -16.41 16.12
C GLU A 336 -2.49 -17.23 15.71
N THR A 337 -3.20 -17.81 16.69
CA THR A 337 -4.45 -18.54 16.43
C THR A 337 -5.52 -17.59 15.91
N LEU A 338 -5.62 -16.38 16.47
CA LEU A 338 -6.52 -15.33 16.01
C LEU A 338 -6.19 -14.88 14.57
N ARG A 339 -4.90 -14.69 14.23
CA ARG A 339 -4.49 -14.29 12.87
C ARG A 339 -4.99 -15.24 11.79
N GLN A 340 -5.06 -16.55 12.09
CA GLN A 340 -5.54 -17.57 11.15
C GLN A 340 -7.05 -17.48 10.85
N CYS A 341 -7.79 -16.62 11.55
CA CYS A 341 -9.24 -16.43 11.35
C CYS A 341 -9.57 -15.12 10.62
N PHE A 342 -8.58 -14.27 10.33
CA PHE A 342 -8.81 -12.95 9.75
C PHE A 342 -9.41 -12.98 8.35
N ASP A 343 -9.09 -14.00 7.55
CA ASP A 343 -9.61 -14.15 6.18
C ASP A 343 -11.15 -14.23 6.16
N ASP A 344 -11.74 -14.77 7.23
CA ASP A 344 -13.19 -14.96 7.33
C ASP A 344 -13.90 -13.68 7.82
N PHE A 345 -13.21 -12.79 8.53
CA PHE A 345 -13.84 -11.64 9.18
C PHE A 345 -14.36 -10.59 8.20
N ALA A 346 -13.80 -10.54 6.98
CA ALA A 346 -14.25 -9.62 5.94
C ALA A 346 -15.71 -9.87 5.52
N ASP A 347 -16.21 -11.12 5.65
CA ASP A 347 -17.61 -11.47 5.37
C ASP A 347 -18.52 -11.28 6.60
N LEU A 348 -17.95 -11.11 7.80
CA LEU A 348 -18.69 -11.03 9.06
C LEU A 348 -18.88 -9.61 9.58
N VAL A 349 -17.92 -8.72 9.32
CA VAL A 349 -17.93 -7.32 9.78
C VAL A 349 -18.37 -6.40 8.63
N PRO A 350 -19.40 -5.56 8.82
CA PRO A 350 -19.82 -4.59 7.81
C PRO A 350 -18.68 -3.68 7.35
N PHE A 351 -18.59 -3.43 6.04
CA PHE A 351 -17.51 -2.64 5.44
C PHE A 351 -17.34 -1.25 6.06
N ASP A 352 -18.46 -0.56 6.30
CA ASP A 352 -18.46 0.81 6.84
C ASP A 352 -17.87 0.90 8.25
N SER A 353 -17.82 -0.24 8.95
CA SER A 353 -17.32 -0.34 10.32
C SER A 353 -15.85 -0.71 10.40
N TRP A 354 -15.17 -0.97 9.28
CA TRP A 354 -13.75 -1.38 9.28
C TRP A 354 -12.81 -0.29 9.79
N GLU A 355 -12.90 0.93 9.26
CA GLU A 355 -12.04 2.02 9.74
C GLU A 355 -12.37 2.43 11.19
N PRO A 356 -13.64 2.62 11.59
CA PRO A 356 -14.00 2.84 12.98
C PRO A 356 -13.47 1.74 13.91
N LEU A 357 -13.54 0.46 13.50
CA LEU A 357 -13.00 -0.66 14.27
C LEU A 357 -11.49 -0.54 14.46
N MET A 358 -10.76 -0.24 13.39
CA MET A 358 -9.31 -0.08 13.49
C MET A 358 -8.92 1.10 14.38
N ARG A 359 -9.64 2.22 14.32
CA ARG A 359 -9.44 3.35 15.23
C ARG A 359 -9.69 2.95 16.68
N LYS A 360 -10.75 2.18 16.95
CA LYS A 360 -11.04 1.65 18.29
C LYS A 360 -9.98 0.69 18.81
N LEU A 361 -9.35 -0.06 17.91
CA LEU A 361 -8.24 -0.95 18.21
C LEU A 361 -6.88 -0.23 18.33
N GLY A 362 -6.83 1.09 18.11
CA GLY A 362 -5.64 1.92 18.31
C GLY A 362 -4.77 2.13 17.07
N LEU A 363 -5.28 1.84 15.87
CA LEU A 363 -4.63 2.28 14.63
C LEU A 363 -4.91 3.76 14.37
N MET A 364 -3.86 4.46 13.96
CA MET A 364 -3.95 5.85 13.53
C MET A 364 -4.44 5.91 12.07
N ASP A 365 -5.07 7.02 11.68
CA ASP A 365 -5.63 7.18 10.33
C ASP A 365 -4.60 7.03 9.21
N ASN A 366 -3.35 7.44 9.44
CA ASN A 366 -2.25 7.21 8.50
C ASN A 366 -1.95 5.71 8.31
N GLU A 367 -1.94 4.92 9.38
CA GLU A 367 -1.72 3.47 9.31
C GLU A 367 -2.86 2.76 8.57
N ILE A 368 -4.10 3.20 8.81
CA ILE A 368 -5.31 2.70 8.12
C ILE A 368 -5.22 3.01 6.62
N LYS A 369 -4.88 4.24 6.24
CA LYS A 369 -4.69 4.64 4.83
C LYS A 369 -3.61 3.82 4.14
N VAL A 370 -2.48 3.59 4.79
CA VAL A 370 -1.40 2.75 4.27
C VAL A 370 -1.88 1.30 4.07
N ALA A 371 -2.60 0.73 5.04
CA ALA A 371 -3.17 -0.62 4.90
C ALA A 371 -4.13 -0.74 3.71
N LYS A 372 -4.99 0.26 3.48
CA LYS A 372 -5.91 0.31 2.33
C LYS A 372 -5.16 0.38 1.00
N ALA A 373 -4.04 1.11 0.96
CA ALA A 373 -3.24 1.24 -0.26
C ALA A 373 -2.42 -0.02 -0.58
N GLU A 374 -2.03 -0.78 0.44
CA GLU A 374 -1.27 -2.04 0.29
C GLU A 374 -2.16 -3.24 -0.08
N ALA A 375 -3.44 -3.22 0.28
CA ALA A 375 -4.36 -4.34 0.05
C ALA A 375 -4.62 -4.58 -1.45
N ALA A 376 -4.54 -5.84 -1.88
CA ALA A 376 -4.79 -6.21 -3.27
C ALA A 376 -6.28 -6.17 -3.66
N GLY A 377 -7.18 -6.22 -2.68
CA GLY A 377 -8.62 -6.17 -2.89
C GLY A 377 -9.40 -5.84 -1.62
N HIS A 378 -10.72 -5.75 -1.77
CA HIS A 378 -11.61 -5.38 -0.67
C HIS A 378 -11.54 -6.36 0.51
N ARG A 379 -11.62 -7.67 0.26
CA ARG A 379 -11.52 -8.71 1.29
C ARG A 379 -10.17 -8.65 2.03
N ASP A 380 -9.10 -8.37 1.30
CA ASP A 380 -7.75 -8.26 1.85
C ASP A 380 -7.53 -6.98 2.66
N THR A 381 -8.40 -5.98 2.50
CA THR A 381 -8.29 -4.70 3.22
C THR A 381 -8.41 -4.90 4.73
N LEU A 382 -9.49 -5.54 5.20
CA LEU A 382 -9.69 -5.78 6.62
C LEU A 382 -8.60 -6.69 7.19
N TYR A 383 -8.21 -7.73 6.44
CA TYR A 383 -7.10 -8.60 6.80
C TYR A 383 -5.81 -7.80 7.02
N THR A 384 -5.44 -6.94 6.06
CA THR A 384 -4.22 -6.14 6.12
C THR A 384 -4.25 -5.18 7.31
N MET A 385 -5.39 -4.55 7.57
CA MET A 385 -5.59 -3.69 8.75
C MET A 385 -5.42 -4.45 10.07
N LEU A 386 -6.06 -5.61 10.20
CA LEU A 386 -5.96 -6.46 11.39
C LEU A 386 -4.53 -6.97 11.61
N ILE A 387 -3.81 -7.32 10.54
CA ILE A 387 -2.39 -7.69 10.63
C ILE A 387 -1.55 -6.51 11.13
N LYS A 388 -1.76 -5.29 10.63
CA LYS A 388 -1.07 -4.10 11.15
C LYS A 388 -1.38 -3.87 12.63
N TRP A 389 -2.64 -4.04 13.04
CA TRP A 389 -3.05 -3.99 14.44
C TRP A 389 -2.30 -4.98 15.31
N VAL A 390 -2.33 -6.26 14.96
CA VAL A 390 -1.65 -7.27 15.77
C VAL A 390 -0.13 -7.02 15.81
N ASN A 391 0.48 -6.55 14.71
CA ASN A 391 1.90 -6.21 14.69
C ASN A 391 2.25 -5.02 15.58
N LYS A 392 1.34 -4.04 15.72
CA LYS A 392 1.52 -2.85 16.56
C LYS A 392 1.29 -3.17 18.05
N THR A 393 0.21 -3.89 18.36
CA THR A 393 -0.20 -4.17 19.74
C THR A 393 0.56 -5.37 20.34
N GLY A 394 1.06 -6.29 19.51
CA GLY A 394 1.82 -7.45 19.97
C GLY A 394 0.95 -8.44 20.73
N ARG A 395 1.44 -8.95 21.87
CA ARG A 395 0.76 -9.98 22.67
C ARG A 395 -0.57 -9.53 23.29
N ASP A 396 -0.78 -8.22 23.42
CA ASP A 396 -2.02 -7.66 23.97
C ASP A 396 -3.16 -7.68 22.93
N ALA A 397 -2.87 -8.00 21.67
CA ALA A 397 -3.88 -8.27 20.66
C ALA A 397 -4.52 -9.63 20.92
N SER A 398 -5.78 -9.60 21.38
CA SER A 398 -6.53 -10.78 21.77
C SER A 398 -7.91 -10.78 21.12
N VAL A 399 -8.56 -11.95 21.10
CA VAL A 399 -9.95 -12.05 20.65
C VAL A 399 -10.85 -11.11 21.45
N HIS A 400 -10.61 -10.99 22.76
CA HIS A 400 -11.41 -10.14 23.62
C HIS A 400 -11.29 -8.66 23.30
N THR A 401 -10.08 -8.17 22.98
CA THR A 401 -9.91 -6.77 22.59
C THR A 401 -10.62 -6.45 21.27
N LEU A 402 -10.64 -7.41 20.33
CA LEU A 402 -11.42 -7.29 19.08
C LEU A 402 -12.94 -7.27 19.34
N LEU A 403 -13.45 -8.22 20.14
CA LEU A 403 -14.88 -8.32 20.43
C LEU A 403 -15.40 -7.13 21.25
N ASP A 404 -14.60 -6.60 22.17
CA ASP A 404 -14.92 -5.42 22.97
C ASP A 404 -14.97 -4.16 22.08
N ALA A 405 -14.09 -4.06 21.08
CA ALA A 405 -14.12 -2.96 20.12
C ALA A 405 -15.38 -3.00 19.22
N LEU A 406 -15.78 -4.19 18.75
CA LEU A 406 -17.03 -4.38 18.00
C LEU A 406 -18.26 -4.02 18.84
N GLU A 407 -18.29 -4.45 20.11
CA GLU A 407 -19.37 -4.10 21.04
C GLU A 407 -19.47 -2.59 21.25
N THR A 408 -18.33 -1.93 21.41
CA THR A 408 -18.25 -0.48 21.60
C THR A 408 -18.75 0.30 20.37
N LEU A 409 -18.62 -0.28 19.16
CA LEU A 409 -19.14 0.30 17.93
C LEU A 409 -20.63 0.01 17.70
N GLY A 410 -21.26 -0.82 18.55
CA GLY A 410 -22.64 -1.26 18.35
C GLY A 410 -22.79 -2.41 17.36
N GLU A 411 -21.68 -2.98 16.88
CA GLU A 411 -21.62 -4.11 15.93
C GLU A 411 -21.88 -5.46 16.61
N ARG A 412 -22.99 -5.56 17.35
CA ARG A 412 -23.35 -6.73 18.17
C ARG A 412 -23.54 -7.99 17.33
N LEU A 413 -24.10 -7.85 16.13
CA LEU A 413 -24.31 -8.98 15.21
C LEU A 413 -22.96 -9.50 14.68
N ALA A 414 -22.04 -8.61 14.30
CA ALA A 414 -20.72 -8.99 13.83
C ALA A 414 -19.91 -9.67 14.95
N LYS A 415 -19.98 -9.12 16.18
CA LYS A 415 -19.39 -9.73 17.39
C LYS A 415 -19.88 -11.18 17.56
N GLN A 416 -21.19 -11.39 17.56
CA GLN A 416 -21.78 -12.72 17.73
C GLN A 416 -21.37 -13.68 16.60
N LYS A 417 -21.43 -13.23 15.33
CA LYS A 417 -20.99 -14.03 14.17
C LYS A 417 -19.52 -14.44 14.28
N ILE A 418 -18.65 -13.55 14.75
CA ILE A 418 -17.23 -13.85 14.97
C ILE A 418 -17.08 -14.87 16.09
N GLU A 419 -17.76 -14.71 17.23
CA GLU A 419 -17.74 -15.70 18.32
C GLU A 419 -18.16 -17.10 17.82
N ASP A 420 -19.28 -17.18 17.10
CA ASP A 420 -19.79 -18.43 16.53
C ASP A 420 -18.81 -19.03 15.50
N HIS A 421 -18.18 -18.21 14.66
CA HIS A 421 -17.17 -18.63 13.70
C HIS A 421 -15.90 -19.17 14.37
N LEU A 422 -15.42 -18.48 15.42
CA LEU A 422 -14.24 -18.91 16.18
C LEU A 422 -14.48 -20.26 16.87
N LEU A 423 -15.67 -20.48 17.43
CA LEU A 423 -16.06 -21.75 18.06
C LEU A 423 -16.25 -22.87 17.03
N SER A 424 -16.96 -22.60 15.93
CA SER A 424 -17.22 -23.60 14.88
C SER A 424 -15.97 -24.03 14.12
N SER A 425 -14.97 -23.13 14.01
CA SER A 425 -13.66 -23.47 13.46
C SER A 425 -12.86 -24.47 14.31
N GLY A 426 -13.26 -24.70 15.57
CA GLY A 426 -12.54 -25.53 16.52
C GLY A 426 -11.21 -24.94 17.01
N LYS A 427 -10.86 -23.72 16.60
CA LYS A 427 -9.63 -23.03 17.01
C LYS A 427 -9.75 -22.40 18.39
N PHE A 428 -10.95 -22.05 18.83
CA PHE A 428 -11.24 -21.47 20.14
C PHE A 428 -12.30 -22.29 20.88
N MET A 429 -12.22 -22.26 22.21
CA MET A 429 -13.21 -22.85 23.11
C MET A 429 -13.45 -21.92 24.30
N TYR A 430 -14.61 -22.09 24.93
CA TYR A 430 -14.87 -21.40 26.19
C TYR A 430 -14.10 -22.07 27.32
N LEU A 431 -13.45 -21.26 28.15
CA LEU A 431 -12.85 -21.71 29.40
C LEU A 431 -13.98 -22.09 30.36
N GLU A 432 -14.17 -23.39 30.59
CA GLU A 432 -15.10 -23.87 31.61
C GLU A 432 -14.61 -23.40 32.97
N GLY A 433 -15.29 -22.38 33.50
CA GLY A 433 -15.04 -21.92 34.85
C GLY A 433 -15.45 -23.03 35.81
N ASN A 434 -14.46 -23.73 36.38
CA ASN A 434 -14.66 -24.69 37.47
C ASN A 434 -15.40 -24.00 38.62
N ALA A 435 -16.72 -24.12 38.63
CA ALA A 435 -17.61 -23.58 39.65
C ALA A 435 -17.89 -24.60 40.76
N ASP A 436 -17.32 -25.81 40.67
CA ASP A 436 -17.77 -26.95 41.48
C ASP A 436 -16.68 -27.49 42.45
N SER A 437 -15.64 -26.71 42.75
CA SER A 437 -14.57 -27.11 43.70
C SER A 437 -14.55 -26.33 45.03
N ALA A 438 -15.67 -25.72 45.42
CA ALA A 438 -15.81 -25.02 46.71
C ALA A 438 -17.05 -25.47 47.49
N MET A 439 -17.20 -26.77 47.70
CA MET A 439 -18.03 -27.36 48.76
C MET A 439 -17.36 -28.68 49.16
N SER A 440 -16.46 -28.62 50.14
CA SER A 440 -15.98 -29.80 50.87
C SER A 440 -15.75 -29.45 52.33
#